data_AF-D5EVK8-F1
#
_entry.id   AF-D5EVK8-F1
#
_cell.length_a   1.000
_cell.length_b   1.000
_cell.length_c   1.000
_cell.angle_alpha   90.00
_cell.angle_beta   90.00
_cell.angle_gamma   90.00
#
_symmetry.space_group_name_H-M   'P 1'
#
loop_
_entity.id
_entity.type
_entity.pdbx_description
1 polymer ?
#
loop_
_entity_poly.entity_id
_entity_poly.type
_entity_poly.pdbx_seq_one_letter_code
_entity_poly.pdbx_strand_id
1 'polypeptide(L)'
;MYRLRLTSCQRSIFGGFEDLDSDQLDVFVDAIENDINETRKLRFENPKNGTIYERHYVFRLVEGMVILHVGRFRKNNDYASIVLHLNKCGNPPYVVLVDYEKSFANDKILVEIVERAFNWALNDKGVRVVLENWELSQECIKAMWNSDYSDAHILAKRKHPEAPVLRSGYEKIKPMMEKVRLREKLKHQKHTTMKRTRKAYIDYIEASDKEMVLYILHEYADKTDKPKRAIIGQRVLMDLKMRNDAIPHPVFTDEFGSGKGRDSSSYSTYLNVTTDYSDDPLYKKIYKSLLPYRLK
;
A
#
# COMPACT_ATOMS: atom_id res chain seq x y z
N MET A 1 20.59 4.11 2.57
CA MET A 1 19.97 4.06 3.90
C MET A 1 21.08 4.33 4.91
N TYR A 2 20.83 5.18 5.90
CA TYR A 2 21.83 5.59 6.88
C TYR A 2 21.33 5.32 8.29
N ARG A 3 22.17 4.74 9.14
CA ARG A 3 21.86 4.56 10.56
C ARG A 3 21.96 5.91 11.24
N LEU A 4 20.97 6.24 12.06
CA LEU A 4 20.95 7.46 12.86
C LEU A 4 21.51 7.17 14.24
N ARG A 5 22.52 7.95 14.65
CA ARG A 5 23.08 7.95 16.00
C ARG A 5 22.96 9.33 16.63
N LEU A 6 22.72 9.35 17.93
CA LEU A 6 22.82 10.54 18.74
C LEU A 6 24.14 10.50 19.51
N THR A 7 24.87 11.60 19.47
CA THR A 7 26.14 11.76 20.19
C THR A 7 26.11 13.03 21.00
N SER A 8 26.87 13.04 22.10
CA SER A 8 27.10 14.27 22.86
C SER A 8 27.84 15.30 22.02
N CYS A 9 27.55 16.59 22.23
CA CYS A 9 28.39 17.67 21.70
C CYS A 9 29.68 17.87 22.51
N GLN A 10 29.73 17.35 23.74
CA GLN A 10 30.94 17.35 24.57
C GLN A 10 31.81 16.13 24.25
N ARG A 11 33.12 16.32 24.29
CA ARG A 11 34.07 15.22 24.16
C ARG A 11 34.17 14.48 25.49
N SER A 12 34.18 13.16 25.43
CA SER A 12 34.60 12.31 26.54
C SER A 12 36.01 12.66 26.99
N ILE A 13 36.37 12.20 28.18
CA ILE A 13 37.74 12.24 28.70
C ILE A 13 38.76 11.51 27.78
N PHE A 14 38.28 10.68 26.84
CA PHE A 14 39.10 9.97 25.85
C PHE A 14 39.11 10.66 24.47
N GLY A 15 38.57 11.88 24.36
CA GLY A 15 38.67 12.72 23.16
C GLY A 15 37.64 12.43 22.05
N GLY A 16 36.89 11.33 22.15
CA GLY A 16 35.77 11.00 21.26
C GLY A 16 34.45 11.60 21.76
N PHE A 17 33.46 11.73 20.86
CA PHE A 17 32.09 12.07 21.26
C PHE A 17 31.39 10.81 21.75
N GLU A 18 30.73 10.89 22.90
CA GLU A 18 30.03 9.73 23.47
C GLU A 18 28.73 9.46 22.71
N ASP A 19 28.49 8.18 22.40
CA ASP A 19 27.18 7.73 21.97
C ASP A 19 26.19 7.89 23.11
N LEU A 20 25.04 8.44 22.76
CA LEU A 20 23.93 8.56 23.69
C LEU A 20 23.02 7.35 23.53
N ASP A 21 22.59 6.81 24.67
CA ASP A 21 21.65 5.70 24.68
C ASP A 21 20.37 6.05 23.93
N SER A 22 19.77 5.02 23.36
CA SER A 22 18.58 5.12 22.51
C SER A 22 17.35 5.71 23.22
N ASP A 23 17.40 5.92 24.53
CA ASP A 23 16.35 6.54 25.35
C ASP A 23 16.43 8.07 25.35
N GLN A 24 17.50 8.64 24.79
CA GLN A 24 17.64 10.09 24.56
C GLN A 24 17.15 10.53 23.18
N LEU A 25 16.52 9.63 22.41
CA LEU A 25 15.81 9.99 21.17
C LEU A 25 14.67 10.99 21.40
N ASP A 26 14.11 11.03 22.61
CA ASP A 26 13.03 11.96 22.98
C ASP A 26 13.44 13.42 22.75
N VAL A 27 14.70 13.79 22.99
CA VAL A 27 15.21 15.15 22.74
C VAL A 27 15.20 15.49 21.25
N PHE A 28 15.55 14.53 20.40
CA PHE A 28 15.56 14.70 18.95
C PHE A 28 14.15 14.74 18.37
N VAL A 29 13.29 13.86 18.89
CA VAL A 29 11.87 13.79 18.61
C VAL A 29 11.17 15.11 18.94
N ASP A 30 11.34 15.62 20.17
CA ASP A 30 10.75 16.88 20.62
C ASP A 30 11.22 18.05 19.74
N ALA A 31 12.47 18.05 19.30
CA ALA A 31 12.98 19.08 18.39
C ALA A 31 12.25 19.05 17.03
N ILE A 32 12.02 17.86 16.47
CA ILE A 32 11.27 17.69 15.22
C ILE A 32 9.79 18.09 15.40
N GLU A 33 9.15 17.69 16.49
CA GLU A 33 7.76 18.05 16.79
C GLU A 33 7.59 19.57 16.88
N ASN A 34 8.50 20.26 17.57
CA ASN A 34 8.48 21.72 17.68
C ASN A 34 8.67 22.39 16.31
N ASP A 35 9.61 21.93 15.50
CA ASP A 35 9.82 22.46 14.15
C ASP A 35 8.56 22.33 13.25
N ILE A 36 7.85 21.21 13.37
CA ILE A 36 6.60 20.95 12.65
C ILE A 36 5.50 21.90 13.13
N ASN A 37 5.27 21.97 14.44
CA ASN A 37 4.19 22.76 15.03
C ASN A 37 4.36 24.25 14.74
N GLU A 38 5.60 24.73 14.73
CA GLU A 38 5.92 26.13 14.46
C GLU A 38 6.08 26.43 12.95
N THR A 39 5.91 25.43 12.08
CA THR A 39 6.10 25.54 10.61
C THR A 39 7.42 26.19 10.21
N ARG A 40 8.47 25.96 11.02
CA ARG A 40 9.76 26.64 10.86
C ARG A 40 10.41 26.25 9.54
N LYS A 41 10.52 27.22 8.63
CA LYS A 41 11.39 27.12 7.45
C LYS A 41 12.79 27.53 7.86
N LEU A 42 13.73 26.59 7.79
CA LEU A 42 15.14 26.89 8.02
C LEU A 42 15.83 27.16 6.69
N ARG A 43 16.61 28.24 6.63
CA ARG A 43 17.63 28.52 5.60
C ARG A 43 19.02 28.27 6.18
N PHE A 44 19.86 27.54 5.46
CA PHE A 44 21.25 27.32 5.84
C PHE A 44 22.16 27.27 4.63
N GLU A 45 23.42 27.66 4.83
CA GLU A 45 24.43 27.69 3.77
C GLU A 45 25.34 26.47 3.85
N ASN A 46 25.64 25.86 2.71
CA ASN A 46 26.67 24.84 2.62
C ASN A 46 28.05 25.52 2.58
N PRO A 47 28.91 25.30 3.59
CA PRO A 47 30.17 26.02 3.71
C PRO A 47 31.19 25.64 2.64
N LYS A 48 31.00 24.52 1.92
CA LYS A 48 31.92 24.10 0.87
C LYS A 48 31.72 24.86 -0.44
N ASN A 49 30.50 25.31 -0.71
CA ASN A 49 30.14 25.88 -2.02
C ASN A 49 29.23 27.12 -1.94
N GLY A 50 28.96 27.64 -0.74
CA GLY A 50 28.14 28.82 -0.49
C GLY A 50 26.67 28.68 -0.89
N THR A 51 26.21 27.46 -1.20
CA THR A 51 24.84 27.26 -1.67
C THR A 51 23.87 27.31 -0.49
N ILE A 52 22.84 28.14 -0.62
CA ILE A 52 21.75 28.21 0.36
C ILE A 52 20.75 27.08 0.09
N TYR A 53 20.43 26.36 1.15
CA TYR A 53 19.42 25.32 1.20
C TYR A 53 18.34 25.73 2.18
N GLU A 54 17.13 25.22 1.94
CA GLU A 54 16.03 25.27 2.88
C GLU A 54 15.66 23.85 3.30
N ARG A 55 15.05 23.72 4.48
CA ARG A 55 14.35 22.49 4.87
C ARG A 55 12.90 22.78 5.23
N HIS A 56 12.04 21.84 4.86
CA HIS A 56 10.60 21.88 5.08
C HIS A 56 10.17 20.51 5.58
N TYR A 57 9.60 20.46 6.78
CA TYR A 57 8.98 19.24 7.29
C TYR A 57 7.59 19.09 6.69
N VAL A 58 7.33 17.97 6.03
CA VAL A 58 6.00 17.59 5.61
C VAL A 58 5.62 16.33 6.37
N PHE A 59 4.75 16.51 7.35
CA PHE A 59 4.20 15.38 8.06
C PHE A 59 3.08 14.76 7.23
N ARG A 60 3.33 13.60 6.61
CA ARG A 60 2.28 12.80 5.99
C ARG A 60 1.69 11.86 7.03
N LEU A 61 0.67 12.35 7.73
CA LEU A 61 -0.17 11.60 8.68
C LEU A 61 -0.70 10.28 8.12
N VAL A 62 -0.83 10.15 6.79
CA VAL A 62 -1.43 9.00 6.11
C VAL A 62 -0.50 7.77 6.09
N GLU A 63 0.77 7.92 6.45
CA GLU A 63 1.77 6.83 6.36
C GLU A 63 2.63 6.69 7.61
N GLY A 64 2.36 7.42 8.70
CA GLY A 64 3.12 7.30 9.95
C GLY A 64 4.62 7.59 9.80
N MET A 65 4.98 8.41 8.81
CA MET A 65 6.36 8.77 8.45
C MET A 65 6.57 10.26 8.56
N VAL A 66 7.75 10.65 9.05
CA VAL A 66 8.21 12.04 8.95
C VAL A 66 8.98 12.17 7.64
N ILE A 67 8.47 13.02 6.74
CA ILE A 67 9.16 13.36 5.50
C ILE A 67 9.81 14.72 5.70
N LEU A 68 11.11 14.76 5.50
CA LEU A 68 11.90 15.97 5.43
C LEU A 68 12.20 16.26 3.96
N HIS A 69 11.77 17.42 3.48
CA HIS A 69 12.27 17.93 2.21
C HIS A 69 13.42 18.89 2.47
N VAL A 70 14.57 18.61 1.86
CA VAL A 70 15.72 19.51 1.91
C VAL A 70 16.11 19.86 0.49
N GLY A 71 16.17 21.15 0.17
CA GLY A 71 16.30 21.58 -1.20
C GLY A 71 16.72 23.03 -1.32
N ARG A 72 17.05 23.47 -2.53
CA ARG A 72 17.24 24.90 -2.80
C ARG A 72 15.90 25.56 -3.13
N PHE A 73 14.92 24.76 -3.54
CA PHE A 73 13.56 25.18 -3.92
C PHE A 73 13.55 26.31 -4.95
N ARG A 74 14.55 26.36 -5.85
CA ARG A 74 14.57 27.34 -6.97
C ARG A 74 13.45 27.07 -7.97
N LYS A 75 13.02 25.80 -8.04
CA LYS A 75 11.86 25.29 -8.76
C LYS A 75 11.11 24.33 -7.84
N ASN A 76 9.86 24.02 -8.17
CA ASN A 76 9.00 23.15 -7.34
C ASN A 76 9.64 21.79 -6.97
N ASN A 77 10.55 21.26 -7.78
CA ASN A 77 11.17 19.93 -7.58
C ASN A 77 12.68 19.98 -7.25
N ASP A 78 13.24 21.14 -6.91
CA ASP A 78 14.67 21.31 -6.55
C ASP A 78 14.89 20.95 -5.07
N TYR A 79 14.61 19.70 -4.73
CA TYR A 79 14.72 19.15 -3.37
C TYR A 79 14.99 17.64 -3.36
N ALA A 80 15.41 17.15 -2.19
CA ALA A 80 15.47 15.74 -1.84
C ALA A 80 14.40 15.43 -0.77
N SER A 81 13.71 14.30 -0.94
CA SER A 81 12.78 13.72 0.02
C SER A 81 13.49 12.68 0.87
N ILE A 82 13.51 12.94 2.17
CA ILE A 82 14.11 12.07 3.16
C ILE A 82 12.99 11.54 4.06
N VAL A 83 12.91 10.22 4.18
CA VAL A 83 12.02 9.58 5.13
C VAL A 83 12.81 9.19 6.37
N LEU A 84 12.28 9.60 7.51
CA LEU A 84 12.83 9.37 8.83
C LEU A 84 12.07 8.24 9.50
N HIS A 85 12.78 7.14 9.79
CA HIS A 85 12.28 6.05 10.60
C HIS A 85 12.95 6.12 11.97
N LEU A 86 12.25 6.75 12.91
CA LEU A 86 12.71 6.87 14.31
C LEU A 86 12.33 5.67 15.16
N ASN A 87 11.73 4.65 14.53
CA ASN A 87 11.04 3.60 15.24
C ASN A 87 11.96 2.41 15.56
N LYS A 88 12.03 2.03 16.84
CA LYS A 88 12.80 0.86 17.32
C LYS A 88 12.08 -0.46 17.04
N CYS A 89 11.79 -0.78 15.78
CA CYS A 89 11.18 -2.06 15.37
C CYS A 89 12.20 -3.23 15.41
N GLY A 90 13.01 -3.33 16.47
CA GLY A 90 14.18 -4.22 16.51
C GLY A 90 15.37 -3.74 15.66
N ASN A 91 15.20 -2.63 14.93
CA ASN A 91 16.23 -1.96 14.17
C ASN A 91 16.56 -0.61 14.83
N PRO A 92 17.83 -0.17 14.84
CA PRO A 92 18.18 1.17 15.27
C PRO A 92 17.51 2.21 14.35
N PRO A 93 17.19 3.42 14.84
CA PRO A 93 16.67 4.51 14.04
C PRO A 93 17.51 4.76 12.79
N TYR A 94 16.85 5.09 11.69
CA TYR A 94 17.51 5.25 10.40
C TYR A 94 16.80 6.23 9.48
N VAL A 95 17.53 6.60 8.43
CA VAL A 95 17.10 7.55 7.42
C VAL A 95 17.17 6.91 6.04
N VAL A 96 16.13 7.12 5.24
CA VAL A 96 16.05 6.67 3.84
C VAL A 96 15.88 7.87 2.93
N LEU A 97 16.76 7.95 1.93
CA LEU A 97 16.63 8.87 0.82
C LEU A 97 15.69 8.22 -0.20
N VAL A 98 14.52 8.81 -0.43
CA VAL A 98 13.45 8.20 -1.23
C VAL A 98 13.39 8.79 -2.63
N ASP A 99 13.61 10.09 -2.74
CA ASP A 99 13.55 10.81 -4.02
C ASP A 99 14.47 12.03 -3.97
N TYR A 100 15.10 12.39 -5.10
CA TYR A 100 15.95 13.58 -5.21
C TYR A 100 16.15 14.00 -6.67
N GLU A 101 16.24 15.30 -6.92
CA GLU A 101 16.64 15.79 -8.25
C GLU A 101 18.10 15.41 -8.54
N LYS A 102 18.46 15.11 -9.80
CA LYS A 102 19.84 14.75 -10.20
C LYS A 102 20.92 15.72 -9.70
N SER A 103 20.57 16.99 -9.47
CA SER A 103 21.44 18.00 -8.86
C SER A 103 21.93 17.65 -7.44
N PHE A 104 21.24 16.73 -6.76
CA PHE A 104 21.56 16.16 -5.44
C PHE A 104 22.15 14.74 -5.51
N ALA A 105 22.44 14.20 -6.70
CA ALA A 105 22.91 12.82 -6.88
C ALA A 105 24.26 12.47 -6.25
N ASN A 106 24.95 13.44 -5.65
CA ASN A 106 26.09 13.15 -4.81
C ASN A 106 25.62 12.86 -3.38
N ASP A 107 25.46 11.58 -3.07
CA ASP A 107 24.97 11.07 -1.78
C ASP A 107 25.75 11.66 -0.59
N LYS A 108 27.06 11.87 -0.70
CA LYS A 108 27.88 12.44 0.39
C LYS A 108 27.46 13.87 0.72
N ILE A 109 27.19 14.68 -0.30
CA ILE A 109 26.74 16.06 -0.12
C ILE A 109 25.32 16.06 0.46
N LEU A 110 24.46 15.16 -0.01
CA LEU A 110 23.08 15.06 0.47
C LEU A 110 23.03 14.65 1.95
N VAL A 111 23.82 13.66 2.38
CA VAL A 111 23.89 13.25 3.79
C VAL A 111 24.37 14.39 4.68
N GLU A 112 25.44 15.10 4.29
CA GLU A 112 25.95 16.25 5.05
C GLU A 112 24.90 17.35 5.22
N ILE A 113 24.12 17.61 4.15
CA ILE A 113 23.02 18.57 4.16
C ILE A 113 21.91 18.13 5.13
N VAL A 114 21.58 16.84 5.15
CA VAL A 114 20.56 16.26 6.02
C VAL A 114 21.01 16.24 7.49
N GLU A 115 22.26 15.87 7.77
CA GLU A 115 22.84 15.95 9.11
C GLU A 115 22.82 17.38 9.66
N ARG A 116 23.22 18.36 8.85
CA ARG A 116 23.15 19.79 9.22
C ARG A 116 21.72 20.22 9.51
N ALA A 117 20.78 19.80 8.67
CA ALA A 117 19.37 20.07 8.87
C ALA A 117 18.89 19.53 10.23
N PHE A 118 19.28 18.33 10.65
CA PHE A 118 18.91 17.81 11.98
C PHE A 118 19.62 18.53 13.12
N ASN A 119 20.93 18.75 13.00
CA ASN A 119 21.72 19.35 14.07
C ASN A 119 21.36 20.81 14.36
N TRP A 120 20.82 21.53 13.39
CA TRP A 120 20.27 22.86 13.65
C TRP A 120 19.12 22.83 14.67
N ALA A 121 18.21 21.85 14.57
CA ALA A 121 17.12 21.70 15.52
C ALA A 121 17.60 21.33 16.93
N LEU A 122 18.84 20.82 17.03
CA LEU A 122 19.46 20.35 18.26
C LEU A 122 20.52 21.30 18.82
N ASN A 123 20.73 22.46 18.20
CA ASN A 123 21.88 23.33 18.47
C ASN A 123 22.03 23.69 19.96
N ASP A 124 20.90 23.87 20.66
CA ASP A 124 20.87 24.25 22.08
C ASP A 124 20.58 23.07 23.02
N LYS A 125 20.59 21.83 22.50
CA LYS A 125 20.21 20.62 23.24
C LYS A 125 21.39 19.81 23.74
N GLY A 126 22.63 20.23 23.44
CA GLY A 126 23.85 19.52 23.87
C GLY A 126 24.07 18.16 23.20
N VAL A 127 23.24 17.82 22.20
CA VAL A 127 23.25 16.56 21.47
C VAL A 127 23.33 16.84 19.97
N ARG A 128 23.87 15.88 19.21
CA ARG A 128 23.93 15.97 17.75
C ARG A 128 23.64 14.62 17.11
N VAL A 129 22.98 14.66 15.96
CA VAL A 129 22.76 13.55 15.04
C VAL A 129 23.98 13.33 14.16
N VAL A 130 24.33 12.05 14.01
CA VAL A 130 25.30 11.54 13.05
C VAL A 130 24.61 10.48 12.21
N LEU A 131 24.76 10.57 10.88
CA LEU A 131 24.25 9.61 9.90
C LEU A 131 25.41 8.77 9.38
N GLU A 132 25.42 7.50 9.78
CA GLU A 132 26.45 6.56 9.37
C GLU A 132 25.94 5.68 8.24
N ASN A 133 26.82 5.38 7.27
CA ASN A 133 26.46 4.46 6.22
C ASN A 133 26.14 3.09 6.85
N TRP A 134 24.98 2.55 6.52
CA TRP A 134 24.55 1.29 7.08
C TRP A 134 24.89 0.16 6.12
N GLU A 135 25.91 -0.62 6.46
CA GLU A 135 26.40 -1.74 5.65
C GLU A 135 25.43 -2.93 5.69
N LEU A 136 24.29 -2.78 5.04
CA LEU A 136 23.28 -3.82 4.84
C LEU A 136 23.23 -4.19 3.35
N SER A 137 22.94 -5.46 3.06
CA SER A 137 22.65 -5.88 1.69
C SER A 137 21.38 -5.19 1.17
N GLN A 138 21.24 -5.07 -0.16
CA GLN A 138 20.06 -4.47 -0.77
C GLN A 138 18.77 -5.22 -0.43
N GLU A 139 18.84 -6.54 -0.24
CA GLU A 139 17.72 -7.38 0.19
C GLU A 139 17.30 -7.04 1.61
N CYS A 140 18.27 -6.89 2.53
CA CYS A 140 18.01 -6.49 3.91
C CYS A 140 17.37 -5.09 3.98
N ILE A 141 17.92 -4.12 3.24
CA ILE A 141 17.38 -2.76 3.16
C ILE A 141 15.93 -2.78 2.68
N LYS A 142 15.64 -3.52 1.60
CA LYS A 142 14.27 -3.65 1.06
C LYS A 142 13.32 -4.32 2.03
N ALA A 143 13.76 -5.41 2.69
CA ALA A 143 12.93 -6.13 3.65
C ALA A 143 12.57 -5.25 4.86
N MET A 144 13.55 -4.53 5.40
CA MET A 144 13.37 -3.60 6.52
C MET A 144 12.43 -2.45 6.14
N TRP A 145 12.72 -1.76 5.05
CA TRP A 145 11.89 -0.65 4.55
C TRP A 145 10.44 -1.06 4.32
N ASN A 146 10.22 -2.19 3.63
CA ASN A 146 8.87 -2.65 3.32
C ASN A 146 8.08 -3.03 4.59
N SER A 147 8.75 -3.61 5.59
CA SER A 147 8.12 -3.94 6.87
C SER A 147 7.70 -2.68 7.62
N ASP A 148 8.62 -1.74 7.80
CA ASP A 148 8.35 -0.52 8.56
C ASP A 148 7.34 0.38 7.84
N TYR A 149 7.36 0.42 6.50
CA TYR A 149 6.36 1.13 5.69
C TYR A 149 4.96 0.54 5.85
N SER A 150 4.84 -0.78 5.75
CA SER A 150 3.56 -1.47 5.90
C SER A 150 2.94 -1.22 7.27
N ASP A 151 3.76 -1.25 8.33
CA ASP A 151 3.32 -1.04 9.69
C ASP A 151 2.80 0.38 9.93
N ALA A 152 3.53 1.36 9.42
CA ALA A 152 3.15 2.76 9.54
C ALA A 152 1.85 3.08 8.76
N HIS A 153 1.66 2.49 7.58
CA HIS A 153 0.42 2.57 6.78
C HIS A 153 -0.80 1.97 7.48
N ILE A 154 -0.64 0.80 8.11
CA ILE A 154 -1.72 0.13 8.85
C ILE A 154 -2.20 0.98 10.03
N LEU A 155 -1.28 1.63 10.76
CA LEU A 155 -1.60 2.53 11.86
C LEU A 155 -2.38 3.75 11.38
N ALA A 156 -1.90 4.39 10.31
CA ALA A 156 -2.53 5.58 9.76
C ALA A 156 -3.97 5.32 9.28
N LYS A 157 -4.23 4.18 8.63
CA LYS A 157 -5.58 3.76 8.19
C LYS A 157 -6.60 3.68 9.33
N ARG A 158 -6.16 3.40 10.56
CA ARG A 158 -7.06 3.24 11.70
C ARG A 158 -7.35 4.54 12.46
N LYS A 159 -6.84 5.70 11.98
CA LYS A 159 -7.06 7.04 12.56
C LYS A 159 -6.86 7.05 14.09
N HIS A 160 -5.77 6.46 14.57
CA HIS A 160 -5.48 6.44 16.00
C HIS A 160 -4.96 7.80 16.47
N PRO A 161 -5.67 8.51 17.39
CA PRO A 161 -5.24 9.81 17.90
C PRO A 161 -3.97 9.73 18.76
N GLU A 162 -3.64 8.54 19.25
CA GLU A 162 -2.41 8.22 19.98
C GLU A 162 -1.36 7.57 19.08
N ALA A 163 -1.29 7.83 17.78
CA ALA A 163 -0.17 7.35 16.96
C ALA A 163 1.00 8.34 17.12
N PRO A 164 1.87 8.21 18.14
CA PRO A 164 2.87 9.21 18.43
C PRO A 164 4.06 8.74 17.61
N VAL A 165 4.04 9.04 16.31
CA VAL A 165 5.14 8.69 15.39
C VAL A 165 6.47 9.21 15.94
N LEU A 166 6.38 10.23 16.78
CA LEU A 166 7.48 10.92 17.43
C LEU A 166 7.63 10.46 18.90
N ARG A 167 6.60 10.53 19.77
CA ARG A 167 6.76 10.36 21.23
C ARG A 167 6.86 8.95 21.85
N SER A 168 6.71 7.85 21.12
CA SER A 168 6.89 6.53 21.77
C SER A 168 7.31 5.42 20.83
N GLY A 169 8.42 4.78 21.16
CA GLY A 169 8.99 3.64 20.48
C GLY A 169 7.97 2.51 20.24
N TYR A 170 8.11 1.88 19.07
CA TYR A 170 7.33 0.74 18.63
C TYR A 170 7.18 -0.33 19.70
N GLU A 171 8.11 -0.47 20.63
CA GLU A 171 8.04 -1.49 21.69
C GLU A 171 6.71 -1.45 22.44
N LYS A 172 6.14 -0.26 22.69
CA LYS A 172 4.82 -0.09 23.29
C LYS A 172 3.67 -0.36 22.31
N ILE A 173 3.89 -0.13 21.02
CA ILE A 173 2.89 -0.26 19.94
C ILE A 173 2.93 -1.67 19.29
N LYS A 174 4.01 -2.43 19.42
CA LYS A 174 4.26 -3.74 18.81
C LYS A 174 3.22 -4.76 19.26
N PRO A 175 2.84 -4.86 20.55
CA PRO A 175 1.75 -5.74 20.97
C PRO A 175 0.41 -5.31 20.35
N MET A 176 0.19 -4.00 20.18
CA MET A 176 -1.00 -3.46 19.54
C MET A 176 -1.01 -3.74 18.03
N MET A 177 0.14 -3.65 17.37
CA MET A 177 0.33 -3.97 15.96
C MET A 177 0.20 -5.44 15.67
N GLU A 178 0.69 -6.30 16.56
CA GLU A 178 0.46 -7.73 16.48
C GLU A 178 -1.02 -8.07 16.67
N LYS A 179 -1.72 -7.41 17.60
CA LYS A 179 -3.19 -7.50 17.72
C LYS A 179 -3.90 -6.97 16.47
N VAL A 180 -3.40 -5.90 15.85
CA VAL A 180 -3.96 -5.29 14.63
C VAL A 180 -3.76 -6.21 13.42
N ARG A 181 -2.55 -6.76 13.24
CA ARG A 181 -2.20 -7.77 12.24
C ARG A 181 -2.98 -9.05 12.46
N LEU A 182 -3.15 -9.50 13.70
CA LEU A 182 -3.99 -10.64 14.02
C LEU A 182 -5.45 -10.34 13.69
N ARG A 183 -5.97 -9.15 14.03
CA ARG A 183 -7.32 -8.71 13.62
C ARG A 183 -7.46 -8.60 12.11
N GLU A 184 -6.43 -8.20 11.38
CA GLU A 184 -6.42 -8.11 9.91
C GLU A 184 -6.29 -9.47 9.25
N LYS A 185 -5.46 -10.36 9.78
CA LYS A 185 -5.41 -11.77 9.42
C LYS A 185 -6.74 -12.44 9.74
N LEU A 186 -7.38 -12.13 10.86
CA LEU A 186 -8.71 -12.60 11.24
C LEU A 186 -9.82 -11.92 10.44
N LYS A 187 -9.65 -10.70 9.93
CA LYS A 187 -10.60 -10.05 9.01
C LYS A 187 -10.44 -10.58 7.59
N HIS A 188 -9.22 -10.79 7.12
CA HIS A 188 -8.93 -11.46 5.86
C HIS A 188 -9.35 -12.92 5.94
N GLN A 189 -9.13 -13.59 7.07
CA GLN A 189 -9.71 -14.89 7.37
C GLN A 189 -11.22 -14.79 7.46
N LYS A 190 -11.84 -13.83 8.14
CA LYS A 190 -13.30 -13.66 8.11
C LYS A 190 -13.82 -13.26 6.75
N HIS A 191 -13.03 -12.69 5.84
CA HIS A 191 -13.42 -12.43 4.45
C HIS A 191 -13.16 -13.65 3.55
N THR A 192 -12.22 -14.54 3.90
CA THR A 192 -12.03 -15.84 3.24
C THR A 192 -12.90 -16.95 3.85
N THR A 193 -13.39 -16.77 5.09
CA THR A 193 -14.27 -17.66 5.87
C THR A 193 -15.71 -17.13 5.85
N MET A 194 -15.94 -15.83 5.61
CA MET A 194 -17.09 -15.33 4.85
C MET A 194 -16.77 -15.40 3.35
N LYS A 195 -16.33 -16.57 2.89
CA LYS A 195 -17.20 -17.21 1.92
C LYS A 195 -18.58 -17.24 2.60
N ARG A 196 -19.44 -16.25 2.31
CA ARG A 196 -20.83 -16.61 1.99
C ARG A 196 -20.64 -17.88 1.19
N THR A 197 -21.15 -19.03 1.65
CA THR A 197 -21.23 -20.23 0.83
C THR A 197 -21.70 -19.73 -0.51
N ARG A 198 -20.77 -19.56 -1.46
CA ARG A 198 -21.08 -18.95 -2.73
C ARG A 198 -21.92 -20.07 -3.31
N LYS A 199 -23.22 -19.83 -3.41
CA LYS A 199 -24.13 -20.69 -4.17
C LYS A 199 -23.34 -21.09 -5.43
N ALA A 200 -23.22 -22.38 -5.68
CA ALA A 200 -22.58 -22.88 -6.89
C ALA A 200 -23.35 -22.34 -8.09
N TYR A 201 -22.75 -22.26 -9.27
CA TYR A 201 -23.45 -21.72 -10.44
C TYR A 201 -24.78 -22.46 -10.69
N ILE A 202 -24.80 -23.78 -10.48
CA ILE A 202 -25.99 -24.64 -10.57
C ILE A 202 -27.13 -24.23 -9.61
N ASP A 203 -26.82 -23.64 -8.47
CA ASP A 203 -27.81 -23.19 -7.48
C ASP A 203 -28.61 -21.98 -7.96
N TYR A 204 -28.09 -21.26 -8.96
CA TYR A 204 -28.77 -20.15 -9.61
C TYR A 204 -29.68 -20.59 -10.76
N ILE A 205 -29.59 -21.86 -11.19
CA ILE A 205 -30.39 -22.39 -12.31
C ILE A 205 -31.75 -22.85 -11.78
N GLU A 206 -32.80 -22.42 -12.47
CA GLU A 206 -34.18 -22.83 -12.25
C GLU A 206 -34.69 -23.59 -13.49
N ALA A 207 -34.62 -24.92 -13.42
CA ALA A 207 -34.91 -25.83 -14.52
C ALA A 207 -35.37 -27.19 -13.97
N SER A 208 -36.03 -27.98 -14.81
CA SER A 208 -36.42 -29.37 -14.48
C SER A 208 -35.21 -30.29 -14.31
N ASP A 209 -34.12 -30.00 -15.03
CA ASP A 209 -32.85 -30.72 -14.96
C ASP A 209 -31.71 -29.70 -15.01
N LYS A 210 -31.19 -29.35 -13.83
CA LYS A 210 -30.17 -28.31 -13.70
C LYS A 210 -28.80 -28.76 -14.21
N GLU A 211 -28.49 -30.05 -14.08
CA GLU A 211 -27.21 -30.63 -14.50
C GLU A 211 -27.11 -30.63 -16.02
N MET A 212 -28.18 -31.02 -16.71
CA MET A 212 -28.22 -30.99 -18.17
C MET A 212 -28.15 -29.57 -18.73
N VAL A 213 -28.81 -28.60 -18.08
CA VAL A 213 -28.69 -27.19 -18.44
C VAL A 213 -27.25 -26.70 -18.28
N LEU A 214 -26.59 -27.03 -17.17
CA LEU A 214 -25.19 -26.67 -16.93
C LEU A 214 -24.26 -27.30 -17.97
N TYR A 215 -24.44 -28.58 -18.28
CA TYR A 215 -23.69 -29.29 -19.32
C TYR A 215 -23.80 -28.59 -20.68
N ILE A 216 -25.01 -28.23 -21.09
CA ILE A 216 -25.26 -27.51 -22.35
C ILE A 216 -24.50 -26.17 -22.35
N LEU A 217 -24.52 -25.42 -21.25
CA LEU A 217 -23.81 -24.14 -21.17
C LEU A 217 -22.29 -24.30 -21.32
N HIS A 218 -21.69 -25.30 -20.68
CA HIS A 218 -20.27 -25.62 -20.84
C HIS A 218 -19.92 -26.02 -22.27
N GLU A 219 -20.77 -26.81 -22.92
CA GLU A 219 -20.55 -27.27 -24.29
C GLU A 219 -20.33 -26.11 -25.27
N TYR A 220 -20.99 -24.97 -25.03
CA TYR A 220 -20.88 -23.77 -25.86
C TYR A 220 -19.85 -22.76 -25.35
N ALA A 221 -19.70 -22.61 -24.04
CA ALA A 221 -18.78 -21.63 -23.46
C ALA A 221 -17.31 -22.06 -23.55
N ASP A 222 -17.01 -23.35 -23.37
CA ASP A 222 -15.62 -23.83 -23.27
C ASP A 222 -14.95 -24.00 -24.64
N LYS A 223 -15.75 -24.11 -25.71
CA LYS A 223 -15.27 -24.23 -27.09
C LYS A 223 -14.99 -22.87 -27.77
N THR A 224 -14.99 -21.74 -27.04
CA THR A 224 -14.87 -20.41 -27.65
C THR A 224 -13.99 -19.41 -26.89
N ASP A 225 -13.11 -18.76 -27.65
CA ASP A 225 -12.25 -17.66 -27.16
C ASP A 225 -12.84 -16.26 -27.41
N LYS A 226 -14.08 -16.19 -27.94
CA LYS A 226 -14.73 -14.92 -28.28
C LYS A 226 -15.61 -14.43 -27.12
N PRO A 227 -15.40 -13.20 -26.61
CA PRO A 227 -16.18 -12.62 -25.50
C PRO A 227 -17.69 -12.75 -25.64
N LYS A 228 -18.22 -12.34 -26.79
CA LYS A 228 -19.65 -12.44 -27.09
C LYS A 228 -20.18 -13.87 -26.96
N ARG A 229 -19.41 -14.87 -27.39
CA ARG A 229 -19.87 -16.26 -27.45
C ARG A 229 -19.85 -16.95 -26.10
N ALA A 230 -18.86 -16.65 -25.25
CA ALA A 230 -18.73 -17.24 -23.93
C ALA A 230 -19.88 -16.86 -22.97
N ILE A 231 -20.54 -15.72 -23.19
CA ILE A 231 -21.55 -15.16 -22.27
C ILE A 231 -22.99 -15.27 -22.82
N ILE A 232 -23.20 -15.58 -24.10
CA ILE A 232 -24.55 -15.73 -24.70
C ILE A 232 -25.43 -16.74 -23.93
N GLY A 233 -24.85 -17.82 -23.40
CA GLY A 233 -25.60 -18.79 -22.59
C GLY A 233 -26.24 -18.16 -21.35
N GLN A 234 -25.57 -17.19 -20.73
CA GLN A 234 -26.10 -16.44 -19.59
C GLN A 234 -27.35 -15.66 -20.00
N ARG A 235 -27.31 -15.02 -21.17
CA ARG A 235 -28.45 -14.26 -21.69
C ARG A 235 -29.66 -15.16 -21.95
N VAL A 236 -29.44 -16.34 -22.53
CA VAL A 236 -30.52 -17.31 -22.76
C VAL A 236 -31.19 -17.74 -21.45
N LEU A 237 -30.42 -17.98 -20.38
CA LEU A 237 -31.00 -18.28 -19.06
C LEU A 237 -31.88 -17.13 -18.54
N MET A 238 -31.48 -15.87 -18.78
CA MET A 238 -32.29 -14.70 -18.42
C MET A 238 -33.61 -14.66 -19.18
N ASP A 239 -33.53 -14.81 -20.50
CA ASP A 239 -34.68 -14.65 -21.40
C ASP A 239 -35.68 -15.81 -21.25
N LEU A 240 -35.19 -17.02 -20.92
CA LEU A 240 -36.02 -18.16 -20.53
C LEU A 240 -36.52 -18.11 -19.08
N LYS A 241 -36.11 -17.11 -18.29
CA LYS A 241 -36.40 -17.01 -16.84
C LYS A 241 -35.98 -18.26 -16.05
N MET A 242 -34.88 -18.89 -16.44
CA MET A 242 -34.34 -20.10 -15.81
C MET A 242 -33.32 -19.77 -14.72
N ARG A 243 -33.51 -18.64 -14.02
CA ARG A 243 -32.68 -18.23 -12.89
C ARG A 243 -33.53 -17.62 -11.78
N ASN A 244 -33.19 -17.96 -10.54
CA ASN A 244 -33.86 -17.43 -9.34
C ASN A 244 -33.33 -16.04 -8.93
N ASP A 245 -32.03 -15.81 -9.12
CA ASP A 245 -31.30 -14.60 -8.75
C ASP A 245 -30.37 -14.16 -9.89
N ALA A 246 -29.87 -12.93 -9.83
CA ALA A 246 -28.79 -12.48 -10.72
C ALA A 246 -27.49 -13.21 -10.38
N ILE A 247 -26.91 -13.92 -11.37
CA ILE A 247 -25.64 -14.64 -11.21
C ILE A 247 -24.50 -13.62 -11.06
N PRO A 248 -23.75 -13.60 -9.94
CA PRO A 248 -22.62 -12.69 -9.78
C PRO A 248 -21.46 -13.07 -10.72
N HIS A 249 -20.76 -12.08 -11.29
CA HIS A 249 -19.56 -12.31 -12.14
C HIS A 249 -18.56 -13.29 -11.52
N PRO A 250 -18.26 -13.21 -10.20
CA PRO A 250 -17.32 -14.15 -9.62
C PRO A 250 -17.83 -15.60 -9.55
N VAL A 251 -19.14 -15.84 -9.44
CA VAL A 251 -19.71 -17.20 -9.49
C VAL A 251 -19.59 -17.76 -10.91
N PHE A 252 -19.83 -16.90 -11.91
CA PHE A 252 -19.63 -17.27 -13.32
C PHE A 252 -18.17 -17.63 -13.62
N THR A 253 -17.19 -16.85 -13.11
CA THR A 253 -15.76 -17.17 -13.33
C THR A 253 -15.29 -18.39 -12.55
N ASP A 254 -15.90 -18.68 -11.40
CA ASP A 254 -15.59 -19.89 -10.63
C ASP A 254 -16.01 -21.16 -11.42
N GLU A 255 -17.11 -21.08 -12.18
CA GLU A 255 -17.64 -22.21 -12.99
C GLU A 255 -16.96 -22.32 -14.36
N PHE A 256 -16.90 -21.23 -15.13
CA PHE A 256 -16.44 -21.23 -16.52
C PHE A 256 -14.96 -20.81 -16.69
N GLY A 257 -14.25 -20.59 -15.58
CA GLY A 257 -12.86 -20.16 -15.56
C GLY A 257 -12.62 -18.69 -15.91
N SER A 258 -11.37 -18.26 -15.78
CA SER A 258 -10.91 -16.92 -16.19
C SER A 258 -10.22 -16.98 -17.56
N GLY A 259 -10.50 -16.02 -18.46
CA GLY A 259 -9.86 -15.97 -19.77
C GLY A 259 -10.40 -14.88 -20.67
N LYS A 260 -9.85 -14.77 -21.89
CA LYS A 260 -10.36 -13.81 -22.90
C LYS A 260 -11.85 -14.04 -23.11
N GLY A 261 -12.63 -13.00 -22.86
CA GLY A 261 -14.08 -13.05 -23.03
C GLY A 261 -14.92 -13.42 -21.82
N ARG A 262 -14.30 -13.65 -20.66
CA ARG A 262 -14.98 -13.88 -19.37
C ARG A 262 -14.66 -12.78 -18.35
N ASP A 263 -14.14 -11.65 -18.83
CA ASP A 263 -13.82 -10.49 -18.00
C ASP A 263 -15.09 -9.73 -17.55
N SER A 264 -14.94 -8.92 -16.50
CA SER A 264 -16.06 -8.20 -15.88
C SER A 264 -16.76 -7.22 -16.84
N SER A 265 -16.02 -6.60 -17.77
CA SER A 265 -16.59 -5.64 -18.73
C SER A 265 -17.45 -6.34 -19.77
N SER A 266 -16.96 -7.46 -20.32
CA SER A 266 -17.73 -8.33 -21.20
C SER A 266 -18.97 -8.83 -20.47
N TYR A 267 -18.80 -9.43 -19.29
CA TYR A 267 -19.91 -9.96 -18.47
C TYR A 267 -21.03 -8.93 -18.25
N SER A 268 -20.67 -7.70 -17.90
CA SER A 268 -21.64 -6.61 -17.69
C SER A 268 -22.32 -6.17 -18.98
N THR A 269 -21.59 -6.10 -20.10
CA THR A 269 -22.09 -5.68 -21.41
C THR A 269 -23.15 -6.65 -21.95
N TYR A 270 -22.88 -7.96 -21.84
CA TYR A 270 -23.73 -9.01 -22.42
C TYR A 270 -24.96 -9.33 -21.56
N LEU A 271 -24.96 -8.97 -20.27
CA LEU A 271 -26.12 -9.09 -19.38
C LEU A 271 -27.06 -7.88 -19.41
N ASN A 272 -26.71 -6.81 -20.13
CA ASN A 272 -27.56 -5.64 -20.23
C ASN A 272 -28.84 -5.94 -21.03
N VAL A 273 -30.01 -5.51 -20.54
CA VAL A 273 -31.34 -5.85 -21.10
C VAL A 273 -31.51 -5.32 -22.52
N THR A 274 -30.83 -4.23 -22.86
CA THR A 274 -30.95 -3.51 -24.14
C THR A 274 -30.30 -4.19 -25.33
N THR A 275 -29.50 -5.24 -25.14
CA THR A 275 -28.79 -5.90 -26.24
C THR A 275 -29.65 -7.04 -26.81
N ASP A 276 -30.04 -6.91 -28.08
CA ASP A 276 -30.82 -7.92 -28.79
C ASP A 276 -29.92 -8.99 -29.44
N TYR A 277 -30.16 -10.26 -29.08
CA TYR A 277 -29.48 -11.43 -29.64
C TYR A 277 -30.43 -12.34 -30.41
N SER A 278 -31.68 -11.91 -30.63
CA SER A 278 -32.74 -12.71 -31.23
C SER A 278 -32.34 -13.28 -32.58
N ASP A 279 -31.47 -12.60 -33.34
CA ASP A 279 -30.95 -13.05 -34.64
C ASP A 279 -29.63 -13.83 -34.60
N ASP A 280 -28.93 -13.92 -33.47
CA ASP A 280 -27.66 -14.63 -33.38
C ASP A 280 -27.88 -16.16 -33.48
N PRO A 281 -27.27 -16.86 -34.46
CA PRO A 281 -27.47 -18.30 -34.64
C PRO A 281 -27.09 -19.14 -33.41
N LEU A 282 -26.08 -18.70 -32.64
CA LEU A 282 -25.66 -19.39 -31.43
C LEU A 282 -26.69 -19.19 -30.31
N TYR A 283 -27.24 -17.98 -30.19
CA TYR A 283 -28.33 -17.70 -29.26
C TYR A 283 -29.54 -18.58 -29.57
N LYS A 284 -30.01 -18.61 -30.83
CA LYS A 284 -31.14 -19.46 -31.26
C LYS A 284 -30.90 -20.94 -30.93
N LYS A 285 -29.67 -21.42 -31.15
CA LYS A 285 -29.28 -22.81 -30.87
C LYS A 285 -29.35 -23.13 -29.37
N ILE A 286 -28.73 -22.31 -28.52
CA ILE A 286 -28.74 -22.50 -27.07
C ILE A 286 -30.17 -22.36 -26.51
N TYR A 287 -30.93 -21.36 -26.97
CA TYR A 287 -32.32 -21.16 -26.59
C TYR A 287 -33.18 -22.40 -26.88
N LYS A 288 -33.08 -22.96 -28.10
CA LYS A 288 -33.81 -24.18 -28.47
C LYS A 288 -33.36 -25.39 -27.64
N SER A 289 -32.08 -25.51 -27.32
CA SER A 289 -31.55 -26.61 -26.49
C SER A 289 -31.99 -26.53 -25.03
N LEU A 290 -32.16 -25.32 -24.48
CA LEU A 290 -32.55 -25.12 -23.08
C LEU A 290 -34.07 -25.11 -22.86
N LEU A 291 -34.85 -24.80 -23.90
CA LEU A 291 -36.31 -24.69 -23.84
C LEU A 291 -37.03 -25.91 -23.22
N PRO A 292 -36.64 -27.18 -23.50
CA PRO A 292 -37.30 -28.35 -22.90
C PRO A 292 -37.15 -28.46 -21.38
N TYR A 293 -36.11 -27.84 -20.82
CA TYR A 293 -35.77 -27.92 -19.39
C TYR A 293 -36.36 -26.76 -18.57
N ARG A 294 -37.03 -25.82 -19.24
CA ARG A 294 -37.68 -24.69 -18.58
C ARG A 294 -38.87 -25.19 -17.76
N LEU A 295 -38.96 -24.74 -16.51
CA LEU A 295 -40.15 -24.98 -15.68
C LEU A 295 -41.35 -24.25 -16.29
N LYS A 296 -42.47 -24.96 -16.45
CA LYS A 296 -43.70 -24.45 -17.07
C LYS A 296 -44.39 -23.42 -16.19
#